data_AF-A0A6M8HYY7-F1
#
_entry.id   AF-A0A6M8HYY7-F1
#
_cell.length_a   1.000
_cell.length_b   1.000
_cell.length_c   1.000
_cell.angle_alpha   90.00
_cell.angle_beta   90.00
_cell.angle_gamma   90.00
#
_symmetry.space_group_name_H-M   'P 1'
#
loop_
_entity.id
_entity.type
_entity.pdbx_description
1 polymer ?
#
loop_
_entity_poly.entity_id
_entity_poly.type
_entity_poly.pdbx_seq_one_letter_code
_entity_poly.pdbx_strand_id
1 'polypeptide(L)'
;MRQGSAFPFSLLPDRGLALVGQRRFYDLALFLIEAVRAMAVVVLRLLRPFVMFPLLLLMIGGLGAALMFALRHDWRDAGEAGLISFVCAVLLTVYATTVLWLDPGHFEDRSILSWRRL
;
A
#
# COMPACT_ATOMS: atom_id res chain seq x y z
N MET A 1 72.03 -10.43 -19.24
CA MET A 1 71.19 -9.28 -18.83
C MET A 1 69.82 -9.45 -19.48
N ARG A 2 68.81 -9.90 -18.73
CA ARG A 2 67.45 -10.09 -19.24
C ARG A 2 66.67 -8.80 -18.98
N GLN A 3 66.38 -8.05 -20.03
CA GLN A 3 65.45 -6.92 -19.98
C GLN A 3 64.05 -7.46 -19.71
N GLY A 4 63.45 -7.01 -18.61
CA GLY A 4 62.09 -7.34 -18.21
C GLY A 4 61.11 -6.82 -19.25
N SER A 5 60.31 -7.73 -19.79
CA SER A 5 59.10 -7.43 -20.54
C SER A 5 58.12 -6.72 -19.60
N ALA A 6 58.00 -5.40 -19.75
CA ALA A 6 56.90 -4.63 -19.22
C ALA A 6 55.61 -5.17 -19.86
N PHE A 7 54.83 -5.91 -19.07
CA PHE A 7 53.46 -6.26 -19.42
C PHE A 7 52.66 -4.97 -19.63
N PRO A 8 52.05 -4.74 -20.80
CA PRO A 8 51.15 -3.62 -20.95
C PRO A 8 49.84 -3.95 -20.23
N PHE A 9 49.56 -3.20 -19.17
CA PHE A 9 48.29 -3.18 -18.43
C PHE A 9 47.12 -2.60 -19.26
N SER A 10 47.07 -2.89 -20.55
CA SER A 10 46.11 -2.31 -21.49
C SER A 10 45.07 -3.34 -21.92
N LEU A 11 44.29 -3.86 -20.97
CA LEU A 11 43.10 -4.70 -21.24
C LEU A 11 42.18 -4.74 -20.00
N LEU A 12 41.68 -3.59 -19.57
CA LEU A 12 40.46 -3.52 -18.74
C LEU A 12 39.45 -2.51 -19.30
N PRO A 13 38.95 -2.67 -20.54
CA PRO A 13 37.89 -1.82 -21.06
C PRO A 13 36.50 -2.42 -20.80
N ASP A 14 36.21 -3.04 -19.64
CA ASP A 14 34.89 -3.71 -19.48
C ASP A 14 34.19 -3.51 -18.14
N ARG A 15 34.89 -3.14 -17.06
CA ARG A 15 34.22 -2.99 -15.75
C ARG A 15 33.43 -1.69 -15.61
N GLY A 16 33.85 -0.62 -16.29
CA GLY A 16 33.17 0.69 -16.25
C GLY A 16 31.84 0.69 -17.00
N LEU A 17 31.79 0.08 -18.19
CA LEU A 17 30.57 -0.05 -19.00
C LEU A 17 29.56 -1.01 -18.38
N ALA A 18 30.03 -2.11 -17.78
CA ALA A 18 29.17 -3.02 -17.03
C ALA A 18 28.50 -2.31 -15.83
N LEU A 19 29.23 -1.49 -15.07
CA LEU A 19 28.68 -0.73 -13.94
C LEU A 19 27.70 0.37 -14.35
N VAL A 20 27.93 1.04 -15.49
CA VAL A 20 27.01 2.05 -16.05
C VAL A 20 25.73 1.40 -16.58
N GLY A 21 25.84 0.24 -17.24
CA GLY A 21 24.68 -0.56 -17.65
C GLY A 21 23.89 -1.08 -16.45
N GLN A 22 24.56 -1.53 -15.39
CA GLN A 22 23.94 -2.01 -14.16
C GLN A 22 23.19 -0.88 -13.43
N ARG A 23 23.79 0.32 -13.30
CA ARG A 23 23.12 1.49 -12.70
C ARG A 23 21.86 1.89 -13.47
N ARG A 24 21.92 1.99 -14.81
CA ARG A 24 20.74 2.26 -15.63
C ARG A 24 19.65 1.21 -15.46
N PHE A 25 20.02 -0.06 -15.29
CA PHE A 25 19.06 -1.14 -15.04
C PHE A 25 18.38 -0.99 -13.67
N TYR A 26 19.13 -0.61 -12.63
CA TYR A 26 18.56 -0.32 -11.31
C TYR A 26 17.66 0.92 -11.33
N ASP A 27 18.05 1.99 -12.02
CA ASP A 27 17.22 3.20 -12.17
C ASP A 27 15.91 2.89 -12.91
N LEU A 28 15.97 2.03 -13.93
CA LEU A 28 14.79 1.62 -14.70
C LEU A 28 13.89 0.69 -13.89
N ALA A 29 14.46 -0.20 -13.07
CA ALA A 29 13.71 -1.03 -12.13
C ALA A 29 13.04 -0.20 -11.02
N LEU A 30 13.74 0.80 -10.47
CA LEU A 30 13.19 1.76 -9.51
C LEU A 30 12.05 2.57 -10.12
N PHE A 31 12.22 3.06 -11.35
CA PHE A 31 11.17 3.77 -12.08
C PHE A 31 9.93 2.89 -12.30
N LEU A 32 10.12 1.61 -12.66
CA LEU A 32 9.03 0.66 -12.84
C LEU A 32 8.28 0.40 -11.52
N ILE A 33 9.00 0.22 -10.41
CA ILE A 33 8.43 0.03 -9.08
C ILE A 33 7.62 1.26 -8.66
N GLU A 34 8.14 2.46 -8.93
CA GLU A 34 7.49 3.72 -8.58
C GLU A 34 6.25 4.00 -9.45
N ALA A 35 6.31 3.66 -10.74
CA ALA A 35 5.16 3.70 -11.64
C ALA A 35 4.06 2.70 -11.22
N VAL A 36 4.43 1.48 -10.84
CA VAL A 36 3.49 0.47 -10.32
C VAL A 36 2.87 0.93 -9.00
N ARG A 37 3.67 1.50 -8.08
CA ARG A 37 3.17 2.10 -6.84
C ARG A 37 2.19 3.23 -7.12
N ALA A 38 2.51 4.13 -8.05
CA ALA A 38 1.63 5.23 -8.44
C ALA A 38 0.31 4.72 -9.05
N MET A 39 0.36 3.74 -9.95
CA MET A 39 -0.84 3.08 -10.48
C MET A 39 -1.66 2.44 -9.36
N ALA A 40 -1.03 1.70 -8.45
CA ALA A 40 -1.71 1.05 -7.33
C ALA A 40 -2.42 2.07 -6.44
N VAL A 41 -1.78 3.22 -6.14
CA VAL A 41 -2.38 4.30 -5.35
C VAL A 41 -3.57 4.94 -6.07
N VAL A 42 -3.48 5.17 -7.38
CA VAL A 42 -4.59 5.71 -8.19
C VAL A 42 -5.77 4.73 -8.23
N VAL A 43 -5.49 3.45 -8.46
CA VAL A 43 -6.48 2.37 -8.46
C VAL A 43 -7.15 2.25 -7.10
N LEU A 44 -6.39 2.29 -6.00
CA LEU A 44 -6.92 2.30 -4.63
C LEU A 44 -7.80 3.53 -4.36
N ARG A 45 -7.41 4.73 -4.79
CA ARG A 45 -8.23 5.93 -4.64
C ARG A 45 -9.54 5.85 -5.43
N LEU A 46 -9.51 5.26 -6.62
CA LEU A 46 -10.69 5.10 -7.48
C LEU A 46 -11.65 4.04 -6.93
N LEU A 47 -11.11 2.93 -6.42
CA LEU A 47 -11.89 1.84 -5.81
C LEU A 47 -12.35 2.17 -4.39
N ARG A 48 -11.74 3.16 -3.73
CA ARG A 48 -12.07 3.57 -2.36
C ARG A 48 -13.57 3.71 -2.12
N PRO A 49 -14.34 4.53 -2.86
CA PRO A 49 -15.78 4.66 -2.61
C PRO A 49 -16.52 3.35 -2.85
N PHE A 50 -16.15 2.58 -3.89
CA PHE A 50 -16.83 1.33 -4.24
C PHE A 50 -16.63 0.21 -3.23
N VAL A 51 -15.52 0.22 -2.48
CA VAL A 51 -15.22 -0.78 -1.46
C VAL A 51 -15.63 -0.28 -0.07
N MET A 52 -15.29 0.96 0.28
CA MET A 52 -15.56 1.51 1.62
C MET A 52 -17.05 1.70 1.91
N PHE A 53 -17.83 2.27 0.98
CA PHE A 53 -19.25 2.51 1.22
C PHE A 53 -20.04 1.25 1.55
N PRO A 54 -19.98 0.17 0.74
CA PRO A 54 -20.75 -1.03 1.04
C PRO A 54 -20.24 -1.72 2.31
N LEU A 55 -18.93 -1.74 2.57
CA LEU A 55 -18.37 -2.30 3.80
C LEU A 55 -18.85 -1.55 5.05
N LEU A 56 -18.85 -0.21 5.02
CA LEU A 56 -19.37 0.60 6.13
C LEU A 56 -20.87 0.40 6.32
N LEU A 57 -21.63 0.35 5.23
CA LEU A 57 -23.07 0.15 5.27
C LEU A 57 -23.45 -1.23 5.82
N LEU A 58 -22.71 -2.28 5.42
CA LEU A 58 -22.83 -3.64 5.96
C LEU A 58 -22.41 -3.71 7.43
N MET A 59 -21.33 -3.01 7.82
CA MET A 59 -20.86 -3.00 9.21
C MET A 59 -21.87 -2.32 10.14
N ILE A 60 -22.35 -1.12 9.79
CA ILE A 60 -23.32 -0.37 10.59
C ILE A 60 -24.69 -1.07 10.56
N GLY A 61 -25.12 -1.51 9.38
CA GLY A 61 -26.40 -2.21 9.19
C GLY A 61 -26.44 -3.56 9.90
N GLY A 62 -25.37 -4.35 9.80
CA GLY A 62 -25.24 -5.62 10.51
C GLY A 62 -25.21 -5.44 12.02
N LEU A 63 -24.56 -4.39 12.53
CA LEU A 63 -24.52 -4.11 13.97
C LEU A 63 -25.89 -3.69 14.49
N GLY A 64 -26.60 -2.85 13.72
CA GLY A 64 -27.98 -2.47 14.02
C GLY A 64 -28.93 -3.66 13.99
N ALA A 65 -28.81 -4.54 13.00
CA ALA A 65 -29.58 -5.78 12.91
C ALA A 65 -29.28 -6.72 14.09
N ALA A 66 -28.00 -6.89 14.44
CA ALA A 66 -27.59 -7.71 15.57
C ALA A 66 -28.20 -7.21 16.89
N LEU A 67 -28.21 -5.90 17.10
CA LEU A 67 -28.85 -5.28 18.27
C LEU A 67 -30.37 -5.53 18.29
N MET A 68 -31.05 -5.39 17.14
CA MET A 68 -32.49 -5.63 17.02
C MET A 68 -32.86 -7.09 17.28
N PHE A 69 -32.08 -8.06 16.77
CA PHE A 69 -32.29 -9.48 17.03
C PHE A 69 -31.99 -9.84 18.49
N ALA A 70 -30.95 -9.26 19.09
CA ALA A 70 -30.64 -9.46 20.50
C ALA A 70 -31.77 -8.95 21.42
N LEU A 71 -32.37 -7.80 21.09
CA LEU A 71 -33.54 -7.26 21.80
C LEU A 71 -34.79 -8.14 21.69
N ARG A 72 -34.89 -8.97 20.65
CA ARG A 72 -35.97 -9.95 20.44
C ARG A 72 -35.68 -11.32 21.04
N HIS A 73 -34.52 -11.49 21.70
CA HIS A 73 -34.01 -12.77 22.18
C HIS A 73 -33.70 -13.81 21.09
N ASP A 74 -33.59 -13.36 19.82
CA ASP A 74 -33.20 -14.17 18.68
C ASP A 74 -31.66 -14.23 18.59
N TRP A 75 -31.03 -14.89 19.56
CA TRP A 75 -29.57 -14.88 19.74
C TRP A 75 -28.78 -15.46 18.57
N ARG A 76 -29.38 -16.38 17.81
CA ARG A 76 -28.76 -16.96 16.61
C ARG A 76 -28.61 -15.92 15.52
N ASP A 77 -29.69 -15.23 15.18
CA ASP A 77 -29.70 -14.21 14.13
C ASP A 77 -28.88 -12.98 14.54
N ALA A 78 -28.88 -12.67 15.85
CA ALA A 78 -28.00 -11.65 16.42
C ALA A 78 -26.51 -12.01 16.25
N GLY A 79 -26.16 -13.28 16.47
CA GLY A 79 -24.80 -13.80 16.27
C GLY A 79 -24.37 -13.74 14.80
N GLU A 80 -25.24 -14.14 13.87
CA GLU A 80 -24.95 -14.10 12.43
C GLU A 80 -24.75 -12.66 11.92
N ALA A 81 -25.65 -11.74 12.30
CA ALA A 81 -25.51 -10.32 11.96
C ALA A 81 -24.27 -9.65 12.60
N GLY A 82 -23.95 -10.04 13.83
CA GLY A 82 -22.74 -9.60 14.53
C GLY A 82 -21.46 -10.09 13.84
N LEU A 83 -21.45 -11.35 13.39
CA LEU A 83 -20.31 -11.94 12.66
C LEU A 83 -20.06 -11.20 11.33
N ILE A 84 -21.12 -10.91 10.57
CA ILE A 84 -21.00 -10.14 9.32
C ILE A 84 -20.39 -8.77 9.57
N SER A 85 -20.81 -8.10 10.64
CA SER A 85 -20.28 -6.79 11.04
C SER A 85 -18.81 -6.87 11.44
N PHE A 86 -18.45 -7.90 12.20
CA PHE A 86 -17.07 -8.16 12.60
C PHE A 86 -16.16 -8.42 11.40
N VAL A 87 -16.60 -9.24 10.43
CA VAL A 87 -15.85 -9.50 9.19
C VAL A 87 -15.65 -8.21 8.40
N CYS A 88 -16.68 -7.36 8.29
CA CYS A 88 -16.56 -6.07 7.63
C CYS A 88 -15.54 -5.15 8.34
N ALA A 89 -15.54 -5.14 9.68
CA ALA A 89 -14.57 -4.37 10.46
C ALA A 89 -13.13 -4.85 10.20
N VAL A 90 -12.89 -6.17 10.18
CA VAL A 90 -11.57 -6.75 9.85
C VAL A 90 -11.11 -6.35 8.45
N LEU A 91 -11.98 -6.44 7.45
CA LEU A 91 -11.67 -6.05 6.07
C LEU A 91 -11.34 -4.55 5.97
N LEU A 92 -12.06 -3.70 6.70
CA LEU A 92 -11.75 -2.26 6.80
C LEU A 92 -10.38 -2.01 7.45
N THR A 93 -10.02 -2.77 8.50
CA THR A 93 -8.70 -2.69 9.13
C THR A 93 -7.59 -3.12 8.17
N VAL A 94 -7.77 -4.22 7.44
CA VAL A 94 -6.79 -4.69 6.43
C VAL A 94 -6.62 -3.67 5.31
N TYR A 95 -7.72 -3.06 4.86
CA TYR A 95 -7.65 -1.97 3.91
C TYR A 95 -6.87 -0.77 4.47
N ALA A 96 -7.18 -0.34 5.70
CA ALA A 96 -6.53 0.80 6.34
C ALA A 96 -5.02 0.58 6.54
N THR A 97 -4.61 -0.61 6.95
CA THR A 97 -3.19 -0.97 7.06
C THR A 97 -2.53 -0.95 5.69
N THR A 98 -3.15 -1.58 4.68
CA THR A 98 -2.61 -1.58 3.30
C THR A 98 -2.40 -0.16 2.78
N VAL A 99 -3.36 0.75 3.01
CA VAL A 99 -3.22 2.17 2.66
C VAL A 99 -2.06 2.84 3.39
N LEU A 100 -1.90 2.62 4.70
CA LEU A 100 -0.78 3.16 5.47
C LEU A 100 0.59 2.67 4.99
N TRP A 101 0.68 1.40 4.57
CA TRP A 101 1.91 0.84 4.01
C TRP A 101 2.24 1.42 2.63
N LEU A 102 1.24 1.71 1.80
CA LEU A 102 1.41 2.27 0.46
C LEU A 102 1.66 3.79 0.46
N ASP A 103 1.02 4.52 1.35
CA ASP A 103 1.08 5.98 1.48
C ASP A 103 1.05 6.35 2.98
N PRO A 104 2.19 6.37 3.67
CA PRO A 104 2.24 6.67 5.12
C PRO A 104 1.78 8.09 5.45
N GLY A 105 1.77 9.00 4.47
CA GLY A 105 1.23 10.36 4.60
C GLY A 105 -0.27 10.47 4.32
N HIS A 106 -0.97 9.37 4.03
CA HIS A 106 -2.38 9.39 3.61
C HIS A 106 -3.33 9.99 4.64
N PHE A 107 -2.96 9.91 5.93
CA PHE A 107 -3.72 10.46 7.06
C PHE A 107 -3.02 11.65 7.72
N GLU A 108 -1.81 12.01 7.26
CA GLU A 108 -1.14 13.25 7.67
C GLU A 108 -1.76 14.41 6.91
N ASP A 109 -2.89 14.87 7.43
CA ASP A 109 -3.61 16.02 6.93
C ASP A 109 -2.77 17.28 7.22
N ARG A 110 -1.89 17.67 6.27
CA ARG A 110 -1.13 18.93 6.34
C ARG A 110 -2.03 20.17 6.33
N SER A 111 -3.34 20.01 6.17
CA SER A 111 -4.33 21.10 6.31
C SER A 111 -4.44 21.61 7.75
N ILE A 112 -4.07 20.82 8.77
CA ILE A 112 -4.06 21.29 10.17
C ILE A 112 -2.94 22.32 10.42
N LEU A 113 -1.86 22.28 9.64
CA LEU A 113 -0.76 23.24 9.73
C LEU A 113 -1.02 24.57 9.01
N SER A 114 -2.00 24.66 8.11
CA SER A 114 -2.36 25.95 7.48
C SER A 114 -3.19 26.85 8.40
N TRP A 115 -3.89 26.31 9.39
CA TRP A 115 -4.61 27.10 10.40
C TRP A 115 -3.71 27.81 11.41
N ARG A 116 -2.46 27.35 11.56
CA ARG A 116 -1.48 27.96 12.48
C ARG A 116 -0.70 29.13 11.86
N ARG A 117 -1.03 29.50 10.61
CA ARG A 117 -0.36 30.55 9.84
C ARG A 117 -1.28 31.74 9.50
N LEU A 118 -2.51 31.74 10.00
CA LEU A 118 -3.43 32.88 10.02
C LEU A 118 -3.60 33.34 11.47
#